data_AF-A0A1G7I0J2-F1
#
_entry.id   AF-A0A1G7I0J2-F1
#
_cell.length_a   1.000
_cell.length_b   1.000
_cell.length_c   1.000
_cell.angle_alpha   90.00
_cell.angle_beta   90.00
_cell.angle_gamma   90.00
#
_symmetry.space_group_name_H-M   'P 1'
#
loop_
_entity.id
_entity.type
_entity.pdbx_description
1 polymer ?
#
loop_
_entity_poly.entity_id
_entity_poly.type
_entity_poly.pdbx_seq_one_letter_code
_entity_poly.pdbx_strand_id
1 'polypeptide(L)'
;MKPIPHAGALPGVHAALPEPLPRPPLGFPQRLLAALAPWPPEARNAPCNLPPPDLRARAPQPAPLLRLAYGLCFLPPDAGAALLRLNLEAARTVLAADFRPPERNLEWPAALGARCLPGLWPAGPAAAFLRQGGLEGLAARADARILARRALLGGAAVLLRLERPA
;
A
#
# COMPACT_ATOMS: atom_id res chain seq x y z
N MET A 1 0.28 -41.11 -26.46
CA MET A 1 0.74 -40.09 -25.49
C MET A 1 -0.03 -38.80 -25.76
N LYS A 2 -0.85 -38.36 -24.81
CA LYS A 2 -1.68 -37.14 -24.93
C LYS A 2 -0.84 -35.90 -24.56
N PRO A 3 -0.98 -34.77 -25.27
CA PRO A 3 -0.32 -33.53 -24.89
C PRO A 3 -1.00 -32.93 -23.64
N ILE A 4 -0.18 -32.46 -22.71
CA ILE A 4 -0.61 -31.71 -21.52
C ILE A 4 -1.01 -30.31 -21.98
N PRO A 5 -2.25 -29.85 -21.74
CA PRO A 5 -2.62 -28.49 -22.12
C PRO A 5 -1.94 -27.51 -21.16
N HIS A 6 -1.19 -26.55 -21.73
CA HIS A 6 -0.79 -25.34 -21.04
C HIS A 6 -2.06 -24.63 -20.56
N ALA A 7 -2.27 -24.62 -19.23
CA ALA A 7 -3.25 -23.76 -18.61
C ALA A 7 -2.81 -22.30 -18.85
N GLY A 8 -3.42 -21.68 -19.85
CA GLY A 8 -3.28 -20.25 -20.11
C GLY A 8 -3.63 -19.47 -18.86
N ALA A 9 -2.74 -18.57 -18.46
CA ALA A 9 -3.07 -17.52 -17.51
C ALA A 9 -4.22 -16.71 -18.10
N LEU A 10 -5.40 -16.79 -17.48
CA LEU A 10 -6.54 -15.95 -17.83
C LEU A 10 -6.15 -14.48 -17.56
N PRO A 11 -6.22 -13.60 -18.55
CA PRO A 11 -6.03 -12.17 -18.32
C PRO A 11 -7.27 -11.62 -17.62
N GLY A 12 -7.08 -10.92 -16.50
CA GLY A 12 -8.05 -9.91 -16.06
C GLY A 12 -9.08 -10.29 -15.00
N VAL A 13 -8.87 -11.30 -14.16
CA VAL A 13 -9.64 -11.35 -12.90
C VAL A 13 -9.00 -10.37 -11.93
N HIS A 14 -9.45 -9.11 -11.94
CA HIS A 14 -9.18 -8.20 -10.84
C HIS A 14 -9.70 -8.85 -9.56
N ALA A 15 -8.81 -9.31 -8.69
CA ALA A 15 -9.22 -9.91 -7.42
C ALA A 15 -10.13 -8.93 -6.68
N ALA A 16 -11.34 -9.40 -6.34
CA ALA A 16 -12.29 -8.59 -5.60
C ALA A 16 -11.67 -8.19 -4.25
N LEU A 17 -11.89 -6.93 -3.85
CA LEU A 17 -11.50 -6.46 -2.53
C LEU A 17 -12.23 -7.29 -1.46
N PRO A 18 -11.51 -7.91 -0.50
CA PRO A 18 -12.16 -8.59 0.61
C PRO A 18 -12.94 -7.57 1.45
N GLU A 19 -14.20 -7.87 1.72
CA GLU A 19 -15.07 -7.06 2.58
C GLU A 19 -15.48 -7.92 3.80
N PRO A 20 -15.18 -7.51 5.04
CA PRO A 20 -14.39 -6.33 5.41
C PRO A 20 -12.90 -6.50 5.13
N LEU A 21 -12.19 -5.38 4.93
CA LEU A 21 -10.73 -5.39 4.83
C LEU A 21 -10.10 -5.96 6.12
N PRO A 22 -9.05 -6.80 6.00
CA PRO A 22 -8.24 -7.20 7.14
C PRO A 22 -7.80 -5.99 7.97
N ARG A 23 -8.02 -6.08 9.28
CA ARG A 23 -7.55 -5.04 10.21
C ARG A 23 -6.06 -5.26 10.50
N PRO A 24 -5.30 -4.20 10.80
CA PRO A 24 -3.97 -4.34 11.34
C PRO A 24 -3.97 -5.23 12.60
N PRO A 25 -2.88 -5.97 12.86
CA PRO A 25 -2.71 -6.74 14.08
C PRO A 25 -2.94 -5.91 15.34
N LEU A 26 -3.45 -6.54 16.40
CA LEU A 26 -3.67 -5.88 17.67
C LEU A 26 -2.37 -5.23 18.18
N GLY A 27 -2.46 -3.97 18.62
CA GLY A 27 -1.32 -3.21 19.12
C GLY A 27 -0.46 -2.56 18.02
N PHE A 28 -0.74 -2.80 16.73
CA PHE A 28 -0.02 -2.09 15.67
C PHE A 28 -0.39 -0.59 15.65
N PRO A 29 0.57 0.34 15.77
CA PRO A 29 0.29 1.76 16.00
C PRO A 29 -0.01 2.54 14.70
N GLN A 30 -0.92 2.03 13.85
CA GLN A 30 -1.21 2.62 12.52
C GLN A 30 -1.56 4.11 12.59
N ARG A 31 -2.45 4.50 13.51
CA ARG A 31 -2.92 5.90 13.63
C ARG A 31 -1.79 6.84 14.06
N LEU A 32 -0.90 6.38 14.94
CA LEU A 32 0.26 7.16 15.38
C LEU A 32 1.27 7.31 14.23
N LEU A 33 1.60 6.22 13.54
CA LEU A 33 2.50 6.26 12.39
C LEU A 33 1.95 7.18 11.27
N ALA A 34 0.64 7.09 11.02
CA ALA A 34 -0.03 8.00 10.09
C ALA A 34 0.02 9.46 10.55
N ALA A 35 -0.12 9.76 11.84
CA ALA A 35 -0.02 11.12 12.35
C ALA A 35 1.40 11.70 12.27
N LEU A 36 2.42 10.85 12.45
CA LEU A 36 3.84 11.22 12.40
C LEU A 36 4.42 11.26 10.98
N ALA A 37 3.73 10.70 10.00
CA ALA A 37 4.18 10.78 8.61
C ALA A 37 4.28 12.25 8.18
N PRO A 38 5.38 12.65 7.52
CA PRO A 38 5.64 14.04 7.13
C PRO A 38 4.82 14.41 5.90
N TRP A 39 3.50 14.43 6.05
CA TRP A 39 2.57 14.83 5.00
C TRP A 39 2.87 16.25 4.56
N PRO A 40 2.82 16.53 3.24
CA PRO A 40 2.94 17.89 2.77
C PRO A 40 1.73 18.71 3.28
N PRO A 41 1.88 20.03 3.48
CA PRO A 41 0.86 20.87 4.13
C PRO A 41 -0.54 20.73 3.52
N GLU A 42 -0.63 20.65 2.19
CA GLU A 42 -1.86 20.48 1.42
C GLU A 42 -2.62 19.19 1.72
N ALA A 43 -1.95 18.17 2.27
CA ALA A 43 -2.51 16.86 2.54
C ALA A 43 -2.95 16.65 3.99
N ARG A 44 -2.66 17.58 4.92
CA ARG A 44 -2.95 17.40 6.36
C ARG A 44 -4.42 17.13 6.66
N ASN A 45 -5.30 17.78 5.92
CA ASN A 45 -6.76 17.67 6.07
C ASN A 45 -7.39 16.66 5.11
N ALA A 46 -6.61 16.06 4.20
CA ALA A 46 -7.13 15.08 3.27
C ALA A 46 -7.55 13.80 4.03
N PRO A 47 -8.65 13.14 3.63
CA PRO A 47 -9.06 11.88 4.24
C PRO A 47 -7.94 10.83 4.17
N CYS A 48 -7.78 10.05 5.24
CA CYS A 48 -6.74 9.03 5.36
C CYS A 48 -7.38 7.67 5.64
N ASN A 49 -6.97 6.64 4.90
CA ASN A 49 -7.47 5.27 5.02
C ASN A 49 -9.00 5.17 4.91
N LEU A 50 -9.60 5.84 3.92
CA LEU A 50 -11.03 5.72 3.67
C LEU A 50 -11.41 4.26 3.37
N PRO A 51 -12.56 3.79 3.87
CA PRO A 51 -13.02 2.44 3.58
C PRO A 51 -13.49 2.31 2.12
N PRO A 52 -13.49 1.11 1.53
CA PRO A 52 -13.84 0.91 0.13
C PRO A 52 -15.22 1.46 -0.30
N PRO A 53 -16.30 1.36 0.50
CA PRO A 53 -17.58 1.97 0.14
C PRO A 53 -17.48 3.48 -0.11
N ASP A 54 -16.75 4.20 0.74
CA ASP A 54 -16.56 5.66 0.62
C ASP A 54 -15.71 6.04 -0.59
N LEU A 55 -14.72 5.20 -0.93
CA LEU A 55 -13.92 5.37 -2.13
C LEU A 55 -14.76 5.16 -3.39
N ARG A 56 -15.58 4.11 -3.44
CA ARG A 56 -16.50 3.84 -4.57
C ARG A 56 -17.48 4.99 -4.76
N ALA A 57 -18.02 5.55 -3.67
CA ALA A 57 -18.92 6.70 -3.72
C ALA A 57 -18.25 7.97 -4.29
N ARG A 58 -16.91 8.05 -4.27
CA ARG A 58 -16.13 9.17 -4.81
C ARG A 58 -15.71 8.99 -6.26
N ALA A 59 -15.86 7.81 -6.85
CA ALA A 59 -15.48 7.57 -8.24
C ALA A 59 -16.10 8.56 -9.26
N PRO A 60 -17.37 9.00 -9.12
CA PRO A 60 -17.94 10.00 -10.04
C PRO A 60 -17.32 11.39 -9.91
N GLN A 61 -16.80 11.73 -8.73
CA GLN A 61 -16.20 13.04 -8.42
C GLN A 61 -14.94 12.83 -7.58
N PRO A 62 -13.80 12.52 -8.24
CA PRO A 62 -12.56 12.20 -7.55
C PRO A 62 -12.12 13.35 -6.64
N ALA A 63 -11.70 13.01 -5.43
CA ALA A 63 -11.13 13.97 -4.48
C ALA A 63 -9.82 14.55 -5.04
N PRO A 64 -9.44 15.78 -4.67
CA PRO A 64 -8.15 16.33 -5.08
C PRO A 64 -6.99 15.47 -4.54
N LEU A 65 -7.09 14.98 -3.30
CA LEU A 65 -6.05 14.20 -2.65
C LEU A 65 -6.65 13.21 -1.63
N LEU A 66 -6.11 12.00 -1.61
CA LEU A 66 -6.35 11.02 -0.54
C LEU A 66 -5.03 10.54 0.07
N ARG A 67 -5.09 10.10 1.34
CA ARG A 67 -3.96 9.51 2.04
C ARG A 67 -4.20 8.03 2.33
N LEU A 68 -3.16 7.22 2.18
CA LEU A 68 -3.08 5.83 2.62
C LEU A 68 -1.88 5.69 3.54
N ALA A 69 -2.04 5.05 4.69
CA ALA A 69 -1.00 4.97 5.70
C ALA A 69 -1.00 3.64 6.44
N TYR A 70 0.13 2.92 6.37
CA TYR A 70 0.52 1.78 7.21
C TYR A 70 -0.57 0.72 7.39
N GLY A 71 -1.16 0.29 6.28
CA GLY A 71 -2.27 -0.66 6.28
C GLY A 71 -2.24 -1.61 5.09
N LEU A 72 -1.62 -1.22 3.98
CA LEU A 72 -1.48 -2.05 2.78
C LEU A 72 -0.56 -3.23 3.05
N CYS A 73 0.41 -3.06 3.96
CA CYS A 73 1.32 -4.14 4.35
C CYS A 73 0.64 -5.36 4.98
N PHE A 74 -0.58 -5.23 5.51
CA PHE A 74 -1.33 -6.35 6.09
C PHE A 74 -2.35 -6.98 5.13
N LEU A 75 -2.44 -6.45 3.91
CA LEU A 75 -3.34 -6.99 2.90
C LEU A 75 -2.64 -8.05 2.05
N PRO A 76 -3.38 -9.07 1.59
CA PRO A 76 -2.92 -9.90 0.49
C PRO A 76 -2.53 -9.01 -0.72
N PRO A 77 -1.47 -9.34 -1.46
CA PRO A 77 -0.95 -8.48 -2.52
C PRO A 77 -1.98 -8.01 -3.55
N ASP A 78 -2.88 -8.91 -3.97
CA ASP A 78 -3.92 -8.58 -4.94
C ASP A 78 -4.99 -7.65 -4.34
N ALA A 79 -5.36 -7.87 -3.08
CA ALA A 79 -6.26 -6.99 -2.34
C ALA A 79 -5.63 -5.61 -2.10
N GLY A 80 -4.35 -5.55 -1.76
CA GLY A 80 -3.61 -4.29 -1.61
C GLY A 80 -3.54 -3.51 -2.92
N ALA A 81 -3.29 -4.20 -4.04
CA ALA A 81 -3.23 -3.57 -5.36
C ALA A 81 -4.62 -3.07 -5.79
N ALA A 82 -5.67 -3.86 -5.55
CA ALA A 82 -7.06 -3.46 -5.82
C ALA A 82 -7.45 -2.23 -4.97
N LEU A 83 -7.04 -2.19 -3.70
CA LEU A 83 -7.36 -1.05 -2.82
C LEU A 83 -6.62 0.21 -3.27
N LEU A 84 -5.36 0.06 -3.68
CA LEU A 84 -4.59 1.18 -4.20
C LEU A 84 -5.19 1.72 -5.50
N ARG A 85 -5.60 0.85 -6.43
CA ARG A 85 -6.32 1.25 -7.65
C ARG A 85 -7.61 1.99 -7.34
N LEU A 86 -8.41 1.47 -6.41
CA LEU A 86 -9.65 2.13 -5.99
C LEU A 86 -9.39 3.55 -5.42
N ASN A 87 -8.28 3.75 -4.71
CA ASN A 87 -7.88 5.09 -4.26
C ASN A 87 -7.45 6.00 -5.42
N LEU A 88 -6.76 5.46 -6.42
CA LEU A 88 -6.35 6.19 -7.63
C LEU A 88 -7.53 6.53 -8.54
N GLU A 89 -8.62 5.77 -8.47
CA GLU A 89 -9.89 6.10 -9.12
C GLU A 89 -10.68 7.17 -8.34
N ALA A 90 -10.63 7.11 -7.01
CA ALA A 90 -11.33 8.02 -6.13
C ALA A 90 -10.61 9.37 -5.90
N ALA A 91 -9.39 9.56 -6.43
CA ALA A 91 -8.61 10.78 -6.25
C ALA A 91 -7.70 11.12 -7.43
N ARG A 92 -7.41 12.42 -7.61
CA ARG A 92 -6.41 12.88 -8.59
C ARG A 92 -4.99 12.54 -8.16
N THR A 93 -4.71 12.67 -6.86
CA THR A 93 -3.41 12.33 -6.26
C THR A 93 -3.62 11.47 -5.03
N VAL A 94 -2.82 10.42 -4.87
CA VAL A 94 -2.79 9.58 -3.68
C VAL A 94 -1.42 9.70 -3.01
N LEU A 95 -1.39 10.05 -1.73
CA LEU A 95 -0.20 9.98 -0.92
C LEU A 95 -0.22 8.69 -0.10
N ALA A 96 0.68 7.75 -0.41
CA ALA A 96 0.74 6.47 0.26
C ALA A 96 2.01 6.36 1.11
N ALA A 97 1.86 6.09 2.40
CA ALA A 97 2.95 5.81 3.33
C ALA A 97 2.85 4.36 3.81
N ASP A 98 3.84 3.52 3.49
CA ASP A 98 3.90 2.14 3.99
C ASP A 98 5.34 1.60 3.93
N PHE A 99 5.54 0.38 4.41
CA PHE A 99 6.88 -0.21 4.50
C PHE A 99 7.48 -0.54 3.13
N ARG A 100 8.82 -0.55 3.09
CA ARG A 100 9.60 -1.00 1.93
C ARG A 100 10.58 -2.10 2.34
N PRO A 101 11.06 -2.93 1.39
CA PRO A 101 11.95 -4.04 1.73
C PRO A 101 13.29 -3.54 2.29
N PRO A 102 13.86 -4.23 3.29
CA PRO A 102 15.15 -3.88 3.88
C PRO A 102 16.32 -4.03 2.91
N GLU A 103 16.26 -5.02 2.01
CA GLU A 103 17.40 -5.43 1.18
C GLU A 103 17.88 -4.38 0.18
N ARG A 104 17.05 -3.34 -0.09
CA ARG A 104 17.40 -2.24 -1.01
C ARG A 104 18.02 -1.03 -0.31
N ASN A 105 18.08 -1.02 1.02
CA ASN A 105 18.64 0.09 1.78
C ASN A 105 19.68 -0.47 2.75
N LEU A 106 20.91 0.05 2.75
CA LEU A 106 21.95 -0.22 3.76
C LEU A 106 21.54 0.24 5.19
N GLU A 107 20.25 0.50 5.42
CA GLU A 107 19.62 1.02 6.62
C GLU A 107 19.13 -0.12 7.54
N TRP A 108 19.98 -1.14 7.69
CA TRP A 108 19.72 -2.31 8.53
C TRP A 108 19.20 -1.99 9.94
N PRO A 109 19.72 -0.96 10.65
CA PRO A 109 19.22 -0.64 11.99
C PRO A 109 17.74 -0.22 12.00
N ALA A 110 17.33 0.58 11.03
CA ALA A 110 15.95 1.06 10.92
C ALA A 110 15.00 -0.09 10.55
N ALA A 111 15.41 -0.95 9.62
CA ALA A 111 14.65 -2.13 9.28
C ALA A 111 14.53 -3.13 10.44
N LEU A 112 15.58 -3.30 11.24
CA LEU A 112 15.53 -4.13 12.44
C LEU A 112 14.56 -3.55 13.48
N GLY A 113 14.61 -2.23 13.72
CA GLY A 113 13.67 -1.54 14.60
C GLY A 113 12.22 -1.69 14.14
N ALA A 114 11.95 -1.61 12.84
CA ALA A 114 10.61 -1.84 12.31
C ALA A 114 10.10 -3.27 12.58
N ARG A 115 10.97 -4.30 12.58
CA ARG A 115 10.59 -5.68 12.90
C ARG A 115 10.12 -5.88 14.34
N CYS A 116 10.40 -4.93 15.24
CA CYS A 116 9.85 -4.94 16.60
C CYS A 116 8.38 -4.50 16.64
N LEU A 117 7.84 -3.92 15.57
CA LEU A 117 6.42 -3.56 15.50
C LEU A 117 5.56 -4.82 15.33
N PRO A 118 4.39 -4.88 16.00
CA PRO A 118 3.47 -5.99 15.87
C PRO A 118 3.13 -6.31 14.41
N GLY A 119 3.34 -7.57 14.00
CA GLY A 119 3.01 -8.06 12.66
C GLY A 119 4.05 -7.84 11.56
N LEU A 120 5.17 -7.16 11.83
CA LEU A 120 6.26 -6.94 10.88
C LEU A 120 7.45 -7.91 11.04
N TRP A 121 7.31 -8.92 11.90
CA TRP A 121 8.30 -9.98 12.05
C TRP A 121 8.45 -10.79 10.74
N PRO A 122 9.60 -11.45 10.49
CA PRO A 122 9.92 -12.03 9.16
C PRO A 122 8.95 -13.08 8.60
N ALA A 123 8.15 -13.73 9.45
CA ALA A 123 7.09 -14.66 9.03
C ALA A 123 5.68 -14.17 9.43
N GLY A 124 5.57 -12.89 9.76
CA GLY A 124 4.32 -12.24 10.13
C GLY A 124 3.42 -11.86 8.95
N PRO A 125 2.24 -11.30 9.25
CA PRO A 125 1.25 -10.93 8.25
C PRO A 125 1.79 -10.03 7.13
N ALA A 126 2.79 -9.17 7.42
CA ALA A 126 3.40 -8.29 6.42
C ALA A 126 4.57 -8.89 5.65
N ALA A 127 4.99 -10.12 5.94
CA ALA A 127 6.16 -10.74 5.31
C ALA A 127 5.98 -10.87 3.80
N ALA A 128 4.81 -11.31 3.34
CA ALA A 128 4.52 -11.45 1.91
C ALA A 128 4.59 -10.10 1.17
N PHE A 129 4.08 -9.03 1.78
CA PHE A 129 4.14 -7.67 1.25
C PHE A 129 5.59 -7.20 1.08
N LEU A 130 6.42 -7.37 2.10
CA LEU A 130 7.83 -6.97 2.04
C LEU A 130 8.63 -7.78 1.01
N ARG A 131 8.39 -9.10 0.90
CA ARG A 131 9.04 -9.93 -0.14
C ARG A 131 8.67 -9.52 -1.56
N GLN A 132 7.52 -8.88 -1.75
CA GLN A 132 7.05 -8.46 -3.07
C GLN A 132 7.43 -7.02 -3.43
N GLY A 133 8.37 -6.41 -2.71
CA GLY A 133 8.81 -5.05 -2.99
C GLY A 133 8.14 -3.97 -2.14
N GLY A 134 7.34 -4.36 -1.13
CA GLY A 134 6.63 -3.44 -0.26
C GLY A 134 5.72 -2.48 -1.03
N LEU A 135 5.66 -1.23 -0.59
CA LEU A 135 4.79 -0.23 -1.21
C LEU A 135 5.13 0.05 -2.68
N GLU A 136 6.41 0.03 -3.04
CA GLU A 136 6.83 0.28 -4.43
C GLU A 136 6.45 -0.87 -5.35
N GLY A 137 6.60 -2.12 -4.88
CA GLY A 137 6.11 -3.30 -5.59
C GLY A 137 4.59 -3.29 -5.74
N LEU A 138 3.87 -2.86 -4.71
CA LEU A 138 2.42 -2.70 -4.76
C LEU A 138 1.98 -1.62 -5.76
N ALA A 139 2.68 -0.47 -5.78
CA ALA A 139 2.42 0.61 -6.73
C ALA A 139 2.62 0.13 -8.18
N ALA A 140 3.68 -0.64 -8.45
CA ALA A 140 3.91 -1.24 -9.75
C ALA A 140 2.79 -2.23 -10.14
N ARG A 141 2.34 -3.09 -9.20
CA ARG A 141 1.21 -4.00 -9.45
C ARG A 141 -0.09 -3.24 -9.73
N ALA A 142 -0.30 -2.12 -9.06
CA ALA A 142 -1.47 -1.26 -9.25
C ALA A 142 -1.40 -0.43 -10.55
N ASP A 143 -0.32 -0.54 -11.32
CA ASP A 143 -0.01 0.31 -12.48
C ASP A 143 0.04 1.81 -12.13
N ALA A 144 0.43 2.14 -10.90
CA ALA A 144 0.44 3.50 -10.41
C ALA A 144 1.68 4.27 -10.88
N ARG A 145 1.49 5.52 -11.34
CA ARG A 145 2.59 6.41 -11.66
C ARG A 145 3.17 7.02 -10.38
N ILE A 146 4.42 6.71 -10.08
CA ILE A 146 5.14 7.29 -8.93
C ILE A 146 5.76 8.64 -9.34
N LEU A 147 5.26 9.73 -8.78
CA LEU A 147 5.76 11.08 -9.04
C LEU A 147 6.88 11.52 -8.10
N ALA A 148 6.80 11.11 -6.83
CA ALA A 148 7.79 11.48 -5.83
C ALA A 148 7.96 10.37 -4.79
N ARG A 149 9.15 10.32 -4.19
CA ARG A 149 9.53 9.36 -3.15
C ARG A 149 10.19 10.10 -2.00
N ARG A 150 9.83 9.75 -0.77
CA ARG A 150 10.50 10.23 0.45
C ARG A 150 10.67 9.09 1.44
N ALA A 151 11.89 8.85 1.91
CA ALA A 151 12.17 7.86 2.93
C ALA A 151 11.54 8.26 4.28
N LEU A 152 11.01 7.27 5.00
CA LEU A 152 10.40 7.40 6.32
C LEU A 152 11.03 6.39 7.27
N LEU A 153 11.01 6.68 8.58
CA LEU A 153 11.48 5.76 9.63
C LEU A 153 12.91 5.26 9.38
N GLY A 154 13.85 6.17 9.10
CA GLY A 154 15.22 5.79 8.72
C GLY A 154 15.28 4.91 7.47
N GLY A 155 14.28 5.04 6.60
CA GLY A 155 14.05 4.35 5.33
C GLY A 155 13.54 2.91 5.39
N ALA A 156 13.06 2.45 6.56
CA ALA A 156 12.23 1.25 6.66
C ALA A 156 10.85 1.41 5.99
N ALA A 157 10.41 2.64 5.76
CA ALA A 157 9.17 2.96 5.07
C ALA A 157 9.38 4.06 4.01
N VAL A 158 8.38 4.26 3.16
CA VAL A 158 8.42 5.28 2.11
C VAL A 158 7.08 5.97 1.99
N LEU A 159 7.13 7.29 1.77
CA LEU A 159 6.00 8.09 1.30
C LEU A 159 6.11 8.23 -0.21
N LEU A 160 5.10 7.75 -0.93
CA LEU A 160 4.96 7.88 -2.36
C LEU A 160 3.86 8.90 -2.68
N ARG A 161 4.13 9.75 -3.67
CA ARG A 161 3.09 10.49 -4.39
C ARG A 161 2.74 9.71 -5.64
N LEU A 162 1.49 9.29 -5.73
CA LEU A 162 0.97 8.40 -6.76
C LEU A 162 -0.15 9.09 -7.54
N GLU A 163 -0.19 8.83 -8.83
CA GLU A 163 -1.27 9.23 -9.73
C GLU A 163 -1.62 8.07 -10.66
N ARG A 164 -2.83 8.11 -11.22
CA ARG A 164 -3.24 7.15 -12.24
C ARG A 164 -2.38 7.36 -13.50
N PRO A 165 -1.98 6.30 -14.21
CA PRO A 165 -1.33 6.43 -15.51
C PRO A 165 -2.28 7.15 -16.47
N ALA A 166 -1.70 8.03 -17.30
CA ALA A 166 -2.43 8.84 -18.27
C ALA A 166 -3.07 7.99 -19.37
#